data_AF-A0A843KLB7-F1
#
_entry.id   AF-A0A843KLB7-F1
#
_cell.length_a   1.000
_cell.length_b   1.000
_cell.length_c   1.000
_cell.angle_alpha   90.00
_cell.angle_beta   90.00
_cell.angle_gamma   90.00
#
_symmetry.space_group_name_H-M   'P 1'
#
loop_
_entity.id
_entity.type
_entity.pdbx_description
1 polymer ?
#
loop_
_entity_poly.entity_id
_entity_poly.type
_entity_poly.pdbx_seq_one_letter_code
_entity_poly.pdbx_strand_id
1 'polypeptide(L)'
;MAPDLHRIDENTPQTPKPPQVPVSAIVLASVGGMLLFMGLFFLLVAGMGVSGFTIPALAVCAVAAIMMLVAWNIWRKTRVRHEEREKEEKERLLCDYCGGMNAEGDLQCRFCGAPLR
;
A
#
# COMPACT_ATOMS: atom_id res chain seq x y z
N MET A 1 12.48 -50.10 12.75
CA MET A 1 13.02 -49.27 11.64
C MET A 1 11.86 -48.38 11.17
N ALA A 2 11.71 -47.23 11.83
CA ALA A 2 11.95 -45.88 11.27
C ALA A 2 10.81 -45.44 10.31
N PRO A 3 9.85 -44.62 10.79
CA PRO A 3 8.90 -43.93 9.92
C PRO A 3 9.62 -42.81 9.16
N ASP A 4 9.24 -42.60 7.90
CA ASP A 4 9.75 -41.53 7.02
C ASP A 4 9.49 -40.14 7.63
N LEU A 5 10.47 -39.66 8.41
CA LEU A 5 10.68 -38.25 8.68
C LEU A 5 11.30 -37.66 7.41
N HIS A 6 10.51 -36.91 6.63
CA HIS A 6 10.91 -35.67 5.96
C HIS A 6 9.86 -35.28 4.90
N ARG A 7 8.83 -34.56 5.33
CA ARG A 7 8.19 -33.54 4.48
C ARG A 7 7.67 -32.38 5.32
N ILE A 8 8.56 -31.86 6.16
CA ILE A 8 8.52 -30.47 6.59
C ILE A 8 9.59 -29.78 5.77
N ASP A 9 9.16 -28.90 4.88
CA ASP A 9 9.85 -27.71 4.37
C ASP A 9 9.43 -27.43 2.93
N GLU A 10 8.19 -26.93 2.77
CA GLU A 10 7.98 -25.86 1.79
C GLU A 10 7.06 -24.79 2.40
N ASN A 11 7.34 -24.45 3.66
CA ASN A 11 7.15 -23.10 4.14
C ASN A 11 8.20 -22.24 3.43
N THR A 12 7.95 -21.94 2.14
CA THR A 12 8.64 -20.82 1.52
C THR A 12 8.18 -19.62 2.36
N PRO A 13 9.06 -18.93 3.10
CA PRO A 13 8.67 -17.66 3.69
C PRO A 13 8.21 -16.83 2.52
N GLN A 14 6.89 -16.57 2.45
CA GLN A 14 6.38 -15.54 1.56
C GLN A 14 7.12 -14.30 1.98
N THR A 15 8.16 -13.96 1.23
CA THR A 15 8.85 -12.69 1.30
C THR A 15 7.71 -11.70 1.28
N PRO A 16 7.51 -10.91 2.36
CA PRO A 16 6.33 -10.09 2.50
C PRO A 16 6.27 -9.26 1.24
N LYS A 17 5.28 -9.56 0.37
CA LYS A 17 5.16 -8.92 -0.92
C LYS A 17 5.16 -7.44 -0.57
N PRO A 18 6.19 -6.67 -0.98
CA PRO A 18 6.33 -5.30 -0.50
C PRO A 18 4.98 -4.65 -0.78
N PRO A 19 4.40 -3.94 0.21
CA PRO A 19 3.07 -3.38 0.10
C PRO A 19 3.02 -2.76 -1.28
N GLN A 20 2.13 -3.28 -2.14
CA GLN A 20 2.11 -2.91 -3.55
C GLN A 20 1.49 -1.51 -3.62
N VAL A 21 2.19 -0.53 -3.06
CA VAL A 21 2.02 0.84 -3.42
C VAL A 21 2.28 0.88 -4.92
N PRO A 22 1.29 1.27 -5.72
CA PRO A 22 1.46 1.26 -7.16
C PRO A 22 2.67 2.15 -7.46
N VAL A 23 3.65 1.62 -8.19
CA VAL A 23 4.89 2.33 -8.54
C VAL A 23 4.56 3.70 -9.16
N SER A 24 3.45 3.78 -9.87
CA SER A 24 2.88 5.03 -10.39
C SER A 24 2.61 6.06 -9.30
N ALA A 25 2.12 5.71 -8.11
CA ALA A 25 1.90 6.66 -7.02
C ALA A 25 3.22 7.20 -6.42
N ILE A 26 4.25 6.36 -6.32
CA ILE A 26 5.57 6.79 -5.85
C ILE A 26 6.18 7.78 -6.87
N VAL A 27 6.11 7.45 -8.16
CA VAL A 27 6.60 8.32 -9.24
C VAL A 27 5.80 9.62 -9.32
N LEU A 28 4.47 9.57 -9.19
CA LEU A 28 3.64 10.76 -9.22
C LEU A 28 3.92 11.68 -8.02
N ALA A 29 4.16 11.11 -6.84
CA ALA A 29 4.52 11.87 -5.65
C ALA A 29 5.91 12.51 -5.78
N SER A 30 6.90 11.80 -6.31
CA SER A 30 8.26 12.34 -6.47
C SER A 30 8.32 13.43 -7.55
N VAL A 31 7.71 13.19 -8.71
CA VAL A 31 7.63 14.18 -9.81
C VAL A 31 6.78 15.38 -9.41
N GLY A 32 5.63 15.14 -8.77
CA GLY A 32 4.77 16.21 -8.24
C GLY A 32 5.48 17.07 -7.21
N GLY A 33 6.24 16.46 -6.30
CA GLY A 33 7.06 17.16 -5.31
C GLY A 33 8.14 18.04 -5.94
N MET A 34 8.85 17.53 -6.95
CA MET A 34 9.86 18.31 -7.69
C MET A 34 9.24 19.53 -8.40
N LEU A 35 8.09 19.35 -9.05
CA LEU A 35 7.39 20.44 -9.73
C LEU A 35 6.83 21.49 -8.74
N LEU A 36 6.31 21.05 -7.60
CA LEU A 36 5.88 21.97 -6.52
C LEU A 36 7.04 22.80 -6.00
N PHE A 37 8.20 22.17 -5.76
CA PHE A 37 9.39 22.87 -5.29
C PHE A 37 9.87 23.93 -6.30
N MET A 38 9.94 23.57 -7.59
CA MET A 38 10.28 24.53 -8.64
C MET A 38 9.25 25.66 -8.75
N GLY A 39 7.96 25.34 -8.75
CA GLY A 39 6.88 26.32 -8.80
C GLY A 39 6.92 27.31 -7.63
N LEU A 40 7.20 26.81 -6.42
CA LEU A 40 7.34 27.65 -5.22
C LEU A 40 8.55 28.59 -5.33
N PHE A 41 9.67 28.10 -5.88
CA PHE A 41 10.84 28.92 -6.15
C PHE A 41 10.56 30.06 -7.14
N PHE A 42 9.85 29.76 -8.24
CA PHE A 42 9.44 30.78 -9.21
C PHE A 42 8.46 31.78 -8.59
N LEU A 43 7.56 31.33 -7.71
CA LEU A 43 6.65 32.21 -6.99
C LEU A 43 7.40 33.14 -6.01
N LEU A 44 8.43 32.62 -5.34
CA LEU A 44 9.29 33.41 -4.45
C LEU A 44 10.05 34.49 -5.24
N VAL A 45 10.62 34.14 -6.39
CA VAL A 45 11.28 35.10 -7.31
C VAL A 45 10.29 36.15 -7.83
N ALA A 46 9.07 35.74 -8.17
CA ALA A 46 8.02 36.66 -8.59
C ALA A 46 7.62 37.64 -7.47
N GLY A 47 7.58 37.17 -6.22
CA GLY A 47 7.36 37.99 -5.03
C GLY A 47 8.47 39.02 -4.77
N MET A 48 9.69 38.77 -5.25
CA MET A 48 10.80 39.73 -5.20
C MET A 48 10.72 40.84 -6.28
N GLY A 49 9.61 40.94 -7.02
CA GLY A 49 9.33 42.08 -7.92
C GLY A 49 9.64 41.83 -9.40
N VAL A 50 10.03 40.61 -9.78
CA VAL A 50 10.17 40.22 -11.19
C VAL A 50 8.80 39.75 -11.72
N SER A 51 7.94 40.72 -12.08
CA SER A 51 6.54 40.49 -12.45
C SER A 51 6.32 39.52 -13.61
N GLY A 52 7.33 39.35 -14.49
CA GLY A 52 7.28 38.41 -15.62
C GLY A 52 7.22 36.93 -15.26
N PHE A 53 7.54 36.55 -14.01
CA PHE A 53 7.56 35.14 -13.59
C PHE A 53 6.28 34.65 -12.91
N THR A 54 5.33 35.54 -12.63
CA THR A 54 4.06 35.20 -11.95
C THR A 54 3.22 34.19 -12.74
N ILE A 55 3.05 34.42 -14.05
CA ILE A 55 2.27 33.58 -14.95
C ILE A 55 2.82 32.15 -15.03
N PRO A 56 4.11 31.92 -15.36
CA PRO A 56 4.67 30.57 -15.40
C PRO A 56 4.70 29.91 -14.01
N ALA A 57 4.92 30.66 -12.92
CA ALA A 57 4.87 30.11 -11.57
C ALA A 57 3.49 29.52 -11.24
N LEU A 58 2.41 30.26 -11.52
CA LEU A 58 1.04 29.79 -11.30
C LEU A 58 0.71 28.58 -12.16
N ALA A 59 1.14 28.55 -13.41
CA ALA A 59 0.93 27.41 -14.30
C ALA A 59 1.59 26.13 -13.76
N VAL A 60 2.86 26.21 -13.34
CA VAL A 60 3.59 25.06 -12.78
C VAL A 60 2.96 24.61 -11.45
N CYS A 61 2.60 25.54 -10.57
CA CYS A 61 1.92 25.22 -9.31
C CYS A 61 0.57 24.53 -9.54
N ALA A 62 -0.22 24.97 -10.53
CA ALA A 62 -1.50 24.35 -10.86
C ALA A 62 -1.32 22.90 -11.33
N VAL A 63 -0.38 22.64 -12.24
CA VAL A 63 -0.07 21.28 -12.72
C VAL A 63 0.41 20.39 -11.57
N ALA A 64 1.29 20.92 -10.72
CA ALA A 64 1.81 20.17 -9.58
C ALA A 64 0.70 19.85 -8.56
N ALA A 65 -0.22 20.79 -8.29
CA ALA A 65 -1.38 20.56 -7.42
C ALA A 65 -2.31 19.47 -7.98
N ILE A 66 -2.57 19.47 -9.29
CA ILE A 66 -3.38 18.42 -9.95
C ILE A 66 -2.71 17.06 -9.82
N MET A 67 -1.40 16.97 -10.08
CA MET A 67 -0.63 15.73 -9.93
C MET A 67 -0.66 15.21 -8.48
N MET A 68 -0.49 16.11 -7.52
CA MET A 68 -0.56 15.81 -6.08
C MET A 68 -1.96 15.30 -5.68
N LEU A 69 -3.03 15.91 -6.20
CA LEU A 69 -4.41 15.47 -5.98
C LEU A 69 -4.68 14.08 -6.55
N VAL A 70 -4.21 13.79 -7.76
CA VAL A 70 -4.34 12.46 -8.37
C VAL A 70 -3.57 11.42 -7.55
N ALA A 71 -2.34 11.73 -7.14
CA ALA A 71 -1.54 10.86 -6.28
C ALA A 71 -2.26 10.58 -4.95
N TRP A 72 -2.82 11.62 -4.34
CA TRP A 72 -3.58 11.52 -3.10
C TRP A 72 -4.83 10.65 -3.26
N ASN A 73 -5.55 10.78 -4.36
CA ASN A 73 -6.77 10.02 -4.60
C ASN A 73 -6.46 8.53 -4.83
N ILE A 74 -5.38 8.21 -5.56
CA ILE A 74 -4.88 6.85 -5.74
C ILE A 74 -4.44 6.26 -4.40
N TRP A 75 -3.66 7.01 -3.62
CA TRP A 75 -3.18 6.59 -2.31
C TRP A 75 -4.34 6.29 -1.36
N ARG A 76 -5.33 7.20 -1.28
CA ARG A 76 -6.54 7.01 -0.47
C ARG A 76 -7.29 5.74 -0.85
N LYS A 77 -7.49 5.50 -2.15
CA LYS A 77 -8.19 4.30 -2.65
C LYS A 77 -7.41 3.02 -2.38
N THR A 78 -6.08 3.07 -2.46
CA THR A 78 -5.21 1.91 -2.19
C THR A 78 -5.19 1.58 -0.70
N ARG A 79 -5.18 2.59 0.18
CA ARG A 79 -5.18 2.41 1.63
C ARG A 79 -6.44 1.68 2.12
N VAL A 80 -7.61 2.06 1.61
CA VAL A 80 -8.88 1.39 1.94
C VAL A 80 -8.86 -0.09 1.56
N ARG A 81 -8.36 -0.43 0.36
CA ARG A 81 -8.24 -1.83 -0.08
C ARG A 81 -7.23 -2.65 0.72
N HIS A 82 -6.19 -2.00 1.23
CA HIS A 82 -5.20 -2.68 2.08
C HIS A 82 -5.77 -2.95 3.47
N GLU A 83 -6.51 -1.99 4.04
CA GLU A 83 -7.23 -2.17 5.32
C GLU A 83 -8.32 -3.26 5.20
N GLU A 84 -9.01 -3.38 4.06
CA GLU A 84 -9.96 -4.48 3.81
C GLU A 84 -9.27 -5.84 3.77
N ARG A 85 -8.15 -5.98 3.04
CA ARG A 85 -7.39 -7.24 3.00
C ARG A 85 -6.80 -7.63 4.35
N GLU A 86 -6.29 -6.66 5.12
CA GLU A 86 -5.79 -6.95 6.47
C GLU A 86 -6.90 -7.39 7.42
N LYS A 87 -8.14 -6.91 7.24
CA LYS A 87 -9.29 -7.39 8.02
C LYS A 87 -9.65 -8.82 7.63
N GLU A 88 -9.75 -9.12 6.34
CA GLU A 88 -9.99 -10.48 5.83
C GLU A 88 -8.91 -11.49 6.28
N GLU A 89 -7.64 -11.05 6.39
CA GLU A 89 -6.56 -11.90 6.91
C GLU A 89 -6.63 -12.10 8.43
N LYS A 90 -7.10 -11.10 9.18
CA LYS A 90 -7.27 -11.15 10.65
C LYS A 90 -8.50 -11.94 11.08
N GLU A 91 -9.50 -12.08 10.21
CA GLU A 91 -10.69 -12.93 10.40
C GLU A 91 -10.37 -14.43 10.29
N ARG A 92 -9.11 -14.82 10.05
CA ARG A 92 -8.69 -16.22 10.10
C ARG A 92 -8.70 -16.74 11.54
N LEU A 93 -9.63 -17.63 11.83
CA LEU A 93 -9.76 -18.30 13.13
C LEU A 93 -8.62 -19.30 13.33
N LEU A 94 -7.98 -19.23 14.50
CA LEU A 94 -6.98 -20.22 14.92
C LEU A 94 -7.70 -21.45 15.49
N CYS A 95 -7.31 -22.65 15.09
CA CYS A 95 -7.86 -23.87 15.65
C CYS A 95 -7.29 -24.13 17.06
N ASP A 96 -8.16 -24.27 18.07
CA ASP A 96 -7.78 -24.55 19.47
C ASP A 96 -7.01 -25.86 19.67
N TYR A 97 -7.12 -26.81 18.74
CA TYR A 97 -6.54 -28.14 18.88
C TYR A 97 -5.17 -28.27 18.24
N CYS A 98 -5.01 -27.79 17.01
CA CYS A 98 -3.77 -27.95 16.24
C CYS A 98 -3.04 -26.64 15.95
N GLY A 99 -3.62 -25.49 16.32
CA GLY A 99 -3.08 -24.17 16.02
C GLY A 99 -3.14 -23.78 14.53
N GLY A 100 -3.83 -24.57 13.70
CA GLY A 100 -3.98 -24.30 12.27
C GLY A 100 -4.87 -23.09 12.02
N MET A 101 -4.47 -22.21 11.10
CA MET A 101 -5.28 -21.09 10.65
C MET A 101 -6.34 -21.56 9.66
N ASN A 102 -7.62 -21.32 9.94
CA ASN A 102 -8.74 -21.59 9.03
C ASN A 102 -9.43 -20.30 8.59
N ALA A 103 -10.22 -20.40 7.53
CA ALA A 103 -11.05 -19.28 7.06
C ALA A 103 -12.26 -19.09 7.99
N GLU A 104 -12.72 -17.85 8.12
CA GLU A 104 -13.95 -17.56 8.87
C GLU A 104 -15.15 -18.23 8.17
N GLY A 105 -15.96 -18.99 8.94
CA GLY A 105 -17.11 -19.74 8.43
C GLY A 105 -16.88 -21.23 8.17
N ASP A 106 -15.65 -21.74 8.29
CA ASP A 106 -15.40 -23.19 8.28
C ASP A 106 -15.94 -23.82 9.59
N LEU A 107 -16.85 -24.80 9.48
CA LEU A 107 -17.40 -25.53 10.64
C LEU A 107 -16.40 -26.52 11.26
N GLN A 108 -15.36 -26.90 10.51
CA GLN A 108 -14.34 -27.87 10.89
C GLN A 108 -12.96 -27.45 10.40
N CYS A 109 -11.95 -27.70 11.22
CA CYS A 109 -10.56 -27.40 10.92
C CYS A 109 -10.04 -28.26 9.77
N ARG A 110 -9.42 -27.65 8.75
CA ARG A 110 -8.91 -28.37 7.57
C ARG A 110 -7.67 -29.24 7.85
N PHE A 111 -6.97 -28.99 8.95
CA PHE A 111 -5.75 -29.71 9.32
C PHE A 111 -6.03 -30.92 10.22
N CYS A 112 -6.92 -30.80 11.21
CA CYS A 112 -7.18 -31.85 12.20
C CYS A 112 -8.63 -32.35 12.23
N GLY A 113 -9.55 -31.74 11.48
CA GLY A 113 -10.97 -32.10 11.45
C GLY A 113 -11.76 -31.73 12.70
N ALA A 114 -11.14 -31.04 13.68
CA ALA A 114 -11.82 -30.62 14.89
C ALA A 114 -12.88 -29.53 14.59
N PRO A 115 -14.03 -29.53 15.29
CA PRO A 115 -15.03 -28.49 15.11
C PRO A 115 -14.46 -27.13 15.52
N LEU A 116 -14.59 -26.14 14.63
CA LEU A 116 -14.25 -24.74 14.92
C LEU A 116 -15.48 -24.08 15.54
N ARG A 117 -15.26 -23.22 16.55
CA ARG A 117 -16.33 -22.50 17.25
C ARG A 117 -16.35 -21.04 16.86
#